data_AF-A0AAU2DLJ3-F1
#
_entry.id   AF-A0AAU2DLJ3-F1
#
_cell.length_a   1.000
_cell.length_b   1.000
_cell.length_c   1.000
_cell.angle_alpha   90.00
_cell.angle_beta   90.00
_cell.angle_gamma   90.00
#
_symmetry.space_group_name_H-M   'P 1'
#
loop_
_entity.id
_entity.type
_entity.pdbx_description
1 polymer ?
#
loop_
_entity_poly.entity_id
_entity_poly.type
_entity_poly.pdbx_seq_one_letter_code
_entity_poly.pdbx_strand_id
1 'polypeptide(L)'
;MRRLVSQLVYCVRLFAGPTGRHRAPLLPSRGQPPRASRSATTLPALSRLAPTVRHWRTPIDGTSTALVRPYLAAHEREEQARLQRLRRGALWCATYGVDLDLRDIHAVLGAAS
;
A
#
# COMPACT_ATOMS: atom_id res chain seq x y z
N MET A 1 24.32 -8.93 29.44
CA MET A 1 23.28 -8.13 28.75
C MET A 1 23.78 -7.45 27.47
N ARG A 2 24.73 -6.49 27.53
CA ARG A 2 25.22 -5.76 26.33
C ARG A 2 25.73 -6.65 25.18
N ARG A 3 26.46 -7.74 25.48
CA ARG A 3 27.00 -8.65 24.46
C ARG A 3 25.93 -9.42 23.69
N LEU A 4 24.84 -9.81 24.37
CA LEU A 4 23.71 -10.50 23.75
C LEU A 4 22.95 -9.57 22.80
N VAL A 5 22.72 -8.33 23.23
CA VAL A 5 22.10 -7.29 22.39
C VAL A 5 22.95 -7.02 21.14
N SER A 6 24.28 -6.92 21.29
CA SER A 6 25.18 -6.72 20.15
C SER A 6 25.20 -7.91 19.18
N GLN A 7 25.17 -9.14 19.69
CA GLN A 7 25.11 -10.34 18.86
C GLN A 7 23.79 -10.42 18.09
N LEU A 8 22.68 -10.08 18.73
CA LEU A 8 21.36 -10.10 18.12
C LEU A 8 21.24 -9.05 17.00
N VAL A 9 21.74 -7.84 17.23
CA VAL A 9 21.82 -6.78 16.19
C VAL A 9 22.71 -7.21 15.02
N TYR A 10 23.82 -7.90 15.30
CA TYR A 10 24.72 -8.41 14.26
C TYR A 10 24.05 -9.49 13.41
N CYS A 11 23.35 -10.45 14.03
CA CYS A 11 22.58 -11.47 13.30
C CYS A 11 21.50 -10.84 12.41
N VAL A 12 20.74 -9.86 12.92
CA VAL A 12 19.70 -9.17 12.13
C VAL A 12 20.30 -8.45 10.91
N ARG A 13 21.47 -7.81 11.05
CA ARG A 13 22.17 -7.16 9.93
C ARG A 13 22.67 -8.15 8.87
N LEU A 14 23.03 -9.38 9.26
CA LEU A 14 23.42 -10.41 8.29
C LEU A 14 22.22 -10.92 7.47
N PHE A 15 21.04 -11.04 8.08
CA PHE A 15 19.84 -11.55 7.42
C PHE A 15 19.05 -10.46 6.67
N ALA A 16 19.23 -9.19 7.04
CA ALA A 16 18.78 -8.05 6.25
C ALA A 16 19.78 -7.81 5.10
N GLY A 17 19.72 -8.64 4.07
CA GLY A 17 20.50 -8.44 2.85
C GLY A 17 20.35 -7.00 2.31
N PRO A 18 21.34 -6.47 1.57
CA PRO A 18 21.33 -5.08 1.12
C PRO A 18 20.02 -4.82 0.37
N THR A 19 19.23 -3.87 0.87
CA THR A 19 18.04 -3.38 0.20
C THR A 19 18.47 -2.59 -1.03
N GLY A 20 18.86 -3.32 -2.08
CA GLY A 20 19.17 -2.80 -3.40
C GLY A 20 17.90 -2.25 -4.04
N ARG A 21 17.53 -1.02 -3.67
CA ARG A 21 16.66 -0.17 -4.45
C ARG A 21 17.24 1.23 -4.45
N HIS A 22 18.26 1.42 -5.28
CA HIS A 22 18.56 2.71 -5.87
C HIS A 22 17.32 3.18 -6.66
N ARG A 23 16.35 3.78 -5.98
CA ARG A 23 15.44 4.69 -6.66
C ARG A 23 16.18 6.00 -6.76
N ALA A 24 16.61 6.34 -7.98
CA ALA A 24 16.97 7.70 -8.31
C ALA A 24 15.84 8.63 -7.83
N PRO A 25 16.15 9.78 -7.21
CA PRO A 25 15.12 10.76 -6.90
C PRO A 25 14.59 11.29 -8.22
N LEU A 26 13.38 10.86 -8.60
CA LEU A 26 12.58 11.61 -9.55
C LEU A 26 12.24 12.94 -8.87
N LEU A 27 12.75 14.02 -9.46
CA LEU A 27 12.43 15.40 -9.12
C LEU A 27 10.92 15.56 -8.87
N PRO A 28 10.49 16.39 -7.91
CA PRO A 28 9.08 16.71 -7.75
C PRO A 28 8.64 17.51 -8.97
N SER A 29 8.00 16.85 -9.95
CA SER A 29 7.20 17.55 -10.94
C SER A 29 6.00 18.12 -10.19
N ARG A 30 6.02 19.45 -10.03
CA ARG A 30 4.93 20.27 -9.49
C ARG A 30 3.75 20.23 -10.47
N GLY A 31 3.06 19.10 -10.52
CA GLY A 31 1.86 18.88 -11.32
C GLY A 31 0.64 19.27 -10.50
N GLN A 32 0.31 20.56 -10.55
CA GLN A 32 -0.97 21.10 -10.12
C GLN A 32 -2.13 20.28 -10.72
N PRO A 33 -3.14 19.82 -9.94
CA PRO A 33 -4.30 19.19 -10.53
C PRO A 33 -5.01 20.23 -11.40
N PRO A 34 -5.34 19.94 -12.67
CA PRO A 34 -6.26 20.80 -13.40
C PRO A 34 -7.59 20.71 -12.68
N ARG A 35 -7.94 21.81 -11.99
CA ARG A 35 -9.30 22.10 -11.52
C ARG A 35 -10.20 21.86 -12.73
N ALA A 36 -11.06 20.84 -12.65
CA ALA A 36 -12.01 20.53 -13.70
C ALA A 36 -13.01 21.69 -13.82
N SER A 37 -12.64 22.72 -14.58
CA SER A 37 -13.59 23.56 -15.26
C SER A 37 -14.36 22.61 -16.17
N ARG A 38 -15.63 22.37 -15.81
CA ARG A 38 -16.63 21.85 -16.75
C ARG A 38 -16.83 22.90 -17.82
N SER A 39 -15.85 23.02 -18.71
CA SER A 39 -16.10 23.59 -20.03
C SER A 39 -16.95 22.56 -20.73
N ALA A 40 -18.23 22.87 -20.88
CA ALA A 40 -19.07 22.19 -21.84
C ALA A 40 -18.40 22.35 -23.21
N THR A 41 -17.54 21.41 -23.56
CA THR A 41 -17.02 21.27 -24.90
C THR A 41 -18.25 20.98 -25.75
N THR A 42 -18.66 21.97 -26.54
CA THR A 42 -19.64 21.81 -27.60
C THR A 42 -19.08 20.77 -28.56
N LEU A 43 -19.33 19.49 -28.29
CA LEU A 43 -18.97 18.41 -29.18
C LEU A 43 -19.70 18.70 -30.50
N PRO A 44 -19.01 18.67 -31.66
CA PRO A 44 -19.72 18.74 -32.93
C PRO A 44 -20.73 17.61 -32.92
N ALA A 45 -21.99 17.92 -33.22
CA ALA A 45 -23.08 16.96 -33.20
C ALA A 45 -22.62 15.67 -33.89
N LEU A 46 -22.61 14.55 -33.15
CA LEU A 46 -22.15 13.23 -33.61
C LEU A 46 -22.77 12.85 -34.98
N SER A 47 -23.90 13.46 -35.31
CA SER A 47 -24.59 13.46 -36.60
C SER A 47 -23.74 13.84 -37.82
N ARG A 48 -22.63 14.57 -37.67
CA ARG A 48 -21.71 14.92 -38.79
C ARG A 48 -20.59 13.91 -39.01
N LEU A 49 -20.40 12.94 -38.12
CA LEU A 49 -19.37 11.92 -38.28
C LEU A 49 -19.87 10.80 -39.19
N ALA A 50 -18.97 10.26 -40.01
CA ALA A 50 -19.21 9.03 -40.74
C ALA A 50 -19.65 7.92 -39.77
N PRO A 51 -20.59 7.03 -40.15
CA PRO A 51 -21.07 5.95 -39.27
C PRO A 51 -19.95 5.10 -38.68
N THR A 52 -18.87 4.92 -39.45
CA THR A 52 -17.64 4.20 -39.06
C THR A 52 -16.78 4.93 -38.02
N VAL A 53 -17.02 6.20 -37.72
CA VAL A 53 -16.23 6.96 -36.71
C VAL A 53 -17.02 7.14 -35.41
N ARG A 54 -18.36 7.03 -35.47
CA ARG A 54 -19.25 7.26 -34.31
C ARG A 54 -19.02 6.27 -33.18
N HIS A 55 -18.79 4.99 -33.50
CA HIS A 55 -18.61 3.94 -32.49
C HIS A 55 -17.36 4.16 -31.63
N TRP A 56 -16.29 4.74 -32.18
CA TRP A 56 -15.07 5.10 -31.42
C TRP A 56 -15.26 6.24 -30.42
N ARG A 57 -16.27 7.10 -30.64
CA ARG A 57 -16.61 8.21 -29.76
C ARG A 57 -17.77 7.91 -28.81
N THR A 58 -18.38 6.74 -28.96
CA THR A 58 -19.48 6.34 -28.07
C THR A 58 -18.87 5.98 -26.72
N PRO A 59 -19.28 6.62 -25.61
CA PRO A 59 -18.78 6.26 -24.29
C PRO A 59 -19.04 4.78 -24.02
N ILE A 60 -18.01 4.06 -23.57
CA ILE A 60 -18.16 2.67 -23.17
C ILE A 60 -18.95 2.65 -21.86
N ASP A 61 -20.08 1.94 -21.84
CA ASP A 61 -20.86 1.73 -20.63
C ASP A 61 -20.16 0.72 -19.71
N GLY A 62 -19.37 1.26 -18.77
CA GLY A 62 -18.65 0.49 -17.77
C GLY A 62 -19.52 -0.10 -16.66
N THR A 63 -20.84 0.14 -16.65
CA THR A 63 -21.73 -0.42 -15.61
C THR A 63 -22.02 -1.90 -15.81
N SER A 64 -21.96 -2.36 -17.07
CA SER A 64 -22.18 -3.74 -17.47
C SER A 64 -20.97 -4.66 -17.22
N THR A 65 -19.78 -4.10 -17.01
CA THR A 65 -18.53 -4.86 -16.83
C THR A 65 -17.98 -4.73 -15.42
N ALA A 66 -17.73 -5.86 -14.76
CA ALA A 66 -17.08 -5.88 -13.46
C ALA A 66 -15.64 -5.34 -13.60
N LEU A 67 -15.34 -4.23 -12.92
CA LEU A 67 -13.99 -3.66 -12.84
C LEU A 67 -13.11 -4.52 -11.92
N VAL A 68 -12.77 -5.72 -12.37
CA VAL A 68 -11.80 -6.59 -11.69
C VAL A 68 -10.41 -6.00 -11.92
N ARG A 69 -9.63 -5.86 -10.84
CA ARG A 69 -8.21 -5.48 -10.89
C ARG A 69 -7.36 -6.70 -10.51
N PRO A 70 -7.02 -7.59 -11.46
CA PRO A 70 -6.37 -8.88 -11.14
C PRO A 70 -5.09 -8.73 -10.30
N TYR A 71 -4.30 -7.69 -10.58
CA TYR A 71 -3.05 -7.43 -9.86
C TYR A 71 -3.26 -6.88 -8.44
N LEU A 72 -4.38 -6.21 -8.21
CA LEU A 72 -4.72 -5.73 -6.86
C LEU A 72 -5.17 -6.90 -5.98
N ALA A 73 -5.93 -7.85 -6.53
CA ALA A 73 -6.35 -9.04 -5.80
C ALA A 73 -5.17 -9.90 -5.33
N ALA A 74 -4.10 -10.02 -6.13
CA ALA A 74 -2.88 -10.71 -5.71
C ALA A 74 -2.20 -9.98 -4.54
N HIS A 75 -2.03 -8.66 -4.66
CA HIS A 75 -1.44 -7.83 -3.61
C HIS A 75 -2.24 -7.88 -2.29
N GLU A 76 -3.57 -7.85 -2.35
CA GLU A 76 -4.43 -7.96 -1.17
C GLU A 76 -4.26 -9.30 -0.45
N ARG A 77 -4.13 -10.40 -1.18
CA ARG A 77 -3.87 -11.73 -0.58
C ARG A 77 -2.52 -11.78 0.12
N GLU A 78 -1.48 -11.20 -0.48
CA GLU A 78 -0.15 -11.13 0.11
C GLU A 78 -0.15 -10.30 1.40
N GLU A 79 -0.79 -9.13 1.39
CA GLU A 79 -0.90 -8.28 2.58
C GLU A 79 -1.73 -8.95 3.70
N GLN A 80 -2.80 -9.66 3.35
CA GLN A 80 -3.55 -10.46 4.33
C GLN A 80 -2.70 -11.56 4.95
N ALA A 81 -1.94 -12.31 4.14
CA ALA A 81 -1.04 -13.35 4.63
C ALA A 81 0.07 -12.77 5.52
N ARG A 82 0.58 -11.58 5.19
CA ARG A 82 1.55 -10.86 6.02
C ARG A 82 0.95 -10.45 7.37
N LEU A 83 -0.24 -9.86 7.38
CA LEU A 83 -0.93 -9.47 8.62
C LEU A 83 -1.24 -10.68 9.50
N GLN A 84 -1.62 -11.82 8.92
CA GLN A 84 -1.83 -13.06 9.67
C GLN A 84 -0.55 -13.55 10.35
N ARG A 85 0.60 -13.51 9.65
CA ARG A 85 1.90 -13.86 10.25
C ARG A 85 2.26 -12.94 11.41
N LEU A 86 2.04 -11.63 11.25
CA LEU A 86 2.28 -10.65 12.31
C LEU A 86 1.39 -10.91 13.53
N ARG A 87 0.09 -11.15 13.34
CA ARG A 87 -0.83 -11.49 14.43
C ARG A 87 -0.42 -12.75 15.18
N ARG A 88 -0.01 -13.80 14.45
CA ARG A 88 0.48 -15.04 15.06
C ARG A 88 1.76 -14.81 15.86
N GLY A 89 2.68 -14.00 15.35
CA GLY A 89 3.88 -13.59 16.07
C GLY A 89 3.56 -12.82 17.35
N ALA A 90 2.67 -11.82 17.25
CA ALA A 90 2.23 -11.02 18.39
C ALA A 90 1.57 -11.88 19.48
N LEU A 91 0.70 -12.83 19.10
CA LEU A 91 0.08 -13.77 20.03
C LEU A 91 1.12 -14.63 20.76
N TRP A 92 2.14 -15.11 20.03
CA TRP A 92 3.24 -15.85 20.63
C TRP A 92 4.01 -15.02 21.65
N CYS A 93 4.33 -13.77 21.33
CA CYS A 93 5.00 -12.86 22.25
C CYS A 93 4.14 -12.62 23.51
N ALA A 94 2.84 -12.35 23.33
CA ALA A 94 1.91 -12.13 24.43
C ALA A 94 1.81 -13.34 25.37
N THR A 95 1.93 -14.56 24.85
CA THR A 95 1.95 -15.80 25.66
C THR A 95 3.11 -15.81 26.66
N TYR A 96 4.24 -15.20 26.31
CA TYR A 96 5.40 -15.05 27.19
C TYR A 96 5.40 -13.71 27.96
N GLY A 97 4.32 -12.95 27.93
CA GLY A 97 4.21 -11.63 28.56
C GLY A 97 5.00 -10.52 27.84
N VAL A 98 5.40 -10.75 26.59
CA VAL A 98 6.06 -9.74 25.76
C VAL A 98 5.02 -9.09 24.86
N ASP A 99 4.68 -7.83 25.13
CA ASP A 99 3.85 -7.04 24.20
C ASP A 99 4.75 -6.37 23.15
N LEU A 100 4.38 -6.52 21.88
CA LEU A 100 5.04 -5.86 20.75
C LEU A 100 4.32 -4.56 20.35
N ASP A 101 3.19 -4.24 20.97
CA ASP A 101 2.54 -2.95 20.82
C ASP A 101 3.41 -1.86 21.48
N LEU A 102 3.34 -0.64 20.95
CA LEU A 102 3.97 0.54 21.55
C LEU A 102 3.25 0.98 22.84
N ARG A 103 2.11 0.33 23.14
CA ARG A 103 1.36 0.52 24.37
C ARG A 103 1.99 -0.33 25.46
N ASP A 104 2.84 0.29 26.28
CA ASP A 104 3.40 -0.36 27.44
C ASP A 104 2.32 -0.55 28.53
N ILE A 105 1.64 -1.69 28.48
CA ILE A 105 0.65 -2.11 29.50
C ILE A 105 1.32 -2.60 30.79
N HIS A 106 2.64 -2.80 30.80
CA HIS A 106 3.42 -3.25 31.96
C HIS A 106 4.17 -2.10 32.66
N ALA A 107 4.26 -0.92 32.06
CA ALA A 107 4.85 0.30 32.64
C ALA A 107 4.34 0.59 34.06
N VAL A 108 3.08 0.24 34.35
CA VAL A 108 2.43 0.52 35.64
C VAL A 108 2.97 -0.36 36.77
N LEU A 109 3.53 -1.54 36.48
CA LEU A 109 3.98 -2.48 37.51
C LEU A 109 5.35 -2.13 38.11
N GLY A 110 6.14 -1.26 37.45
CA GLY A 110 7.47 -0.85 37.89
C GLY A 110 7.53 0.41 38.78
N ALA A 111 6.41 1.11 38.97
CA ALA A 111 6.37 2.37 39.73
C ALA A 111 6.05 2.21 41.23
N ALA A 112 5.97 0.96 41.73
CA ALA A 112 5.58 0.64 43.10
C ALA A 112 6.63 -0.19 43.87
N SER A 113 7.93 0.00 43.60
CA SER A 113 9.03 -0.62 44.36
C SER A 113 10.08 0.40 44.76
#